data_AF-A0A4X2LZF4-F1
#
_entry.id   AF-A0A4X2LZF4-F1
#
_cell.length_a   1.000
_cell.length_b   1.000
_cell.length_c   1.000
_cell.angle_alpha   90.00
_cell.angle_beta   90.00
_cell.angle_gamma   90.00
#
_symmetry.space_group_name_H-M   'P 1'
#
loop_
_entity.id
_entity.type
_entity.pdbx_description
1 polymer ?
#
loop_
_entity_poly.entity_id
_entity_poly.type
_entity_poly.pdbx_seq_one_letter_code
_entity_poly.pdbx_strand_id
1 'polypeptide(L)'
;MAGLAVMWLGVRRLHLSVAGRAGSAWRIQQGLAPSPSGYGPLTELPDWSYADGRSAPPMKGQLRRKAQREKFARRVVLLSQEMDAGMKTWEQKQQEKRQEEENKQQNLLKPKGASMKGP
;
A
#
# COMPACT_ATOMS: atom_id res chain seq x y z
N MET A 1 -18.56 -26.36 59.97
CA MET A 1 -18.67 -26.40 58.49
C MET A 1 -17.87 -25.26 57.91
N ALA A 2 -16.55 -25.42 57.77
CA ALA A 2 -15.68 -24.40 57.16
C ALA A 2 -15.52 -24.75 55.67
N GLY A 3 -16.14 -23.96 54.79
CA GLY A 3 -16.02 -24.11 53.35
C GLY A 3 -14.66 -23.60 52.88
N LEU A 4 -13.81 -24.51 52.43
CA LEU A 4 -12.58 -24.18 51.71
C LEU A 4 -12.94 -23.61 50.34
N ALA A 5 -12.89 -22.28 50.22
CA ALA A 5 -12.96 -21.62 48.92
C ALA A 5 -11.65 -21.87 48.16
N VAL A 6 -11.69 -22.82 47.23
CA VAL A 6 -10.60 -23.03 46.26
C VAL A 6 -10.60 -21.84 45.30
N MET A 7 -9.63 -20.94 45.49
CA MET A 7 -9.40 -19.80 44.61
C MET A 7 -8.80 -20.31 43.30
N TRP A 8 -9.62 -20.44 42.25
CA TRP A 8 -9.16 -20.74 40.91
C TRP A 8 -8.32 -19.55 40.40
N LEU A 9 -6.99 -19.66 40.52
CA LEU A 9 -6.05 -18.74 39.88
C LEU A 9 -6.18 -18.91 38.36
N GLY A 10 -6.97 -18.05 37.72
CA GLY A 10 -7.10 -17.99 36.28
C GLY A 10 -5.74 -17.88 35.60
N VAL A 11 -5.54 -18.63 34.52
CA VAL A 11 -4.31 -18.62 33.71
C VAL A 11 -4.06 -17.20 33.19
N ARG A 12 -3.10 -16.49 33.80
CA ARG A 12 -2.64 -15.20 33.27
C ARG A 12 -1.96 -15.46 31.92
N ARG A 13 -2.63 -15.12 30.81
CA ARG A 13 -2.01 -15.13 29.48
C ARG A 13 -0.94 -14.04 29.42
N LEU A 14 0.31 -14.40 29.74
CA LEU A 14 1.45 -13.52 29.53
C LEU A 14 1.63 -13.33 28.01
N HIS A 15 1.48 -12.09 27.54
CA HIS A 15 1.56 -11.76 26.13
C HIS A 15 3.04 -11.74 25.69
N LEU A 16 3.50 -12.79 24.99
CA LEU A 16 4.90 -12.95 24.52
C LEU A 16 5.33 -11.93 23.43
N SER A 17 4.50 -10.92 23.14
CA SER A 17 4.78 -9.93 22.09
C SER A 17 6.05 -9.11 22.32
N VAL A 18 6.50 -8.97 23.58
CA VAL A 18 7.72 -8.22 23.90
C VAL A 18 8.97 -8.99 23.46
N ALA A 19 9.03 -10.32 23.68
CA ALA A 19 10.15 -11.15 23.25
C ALA A 19 10.28 -11.19 21.72
N GLY A 20 9.15 -11.16 21.00
CA GLY A 20 9.12 -11.08 19.53
C GLY A 20 9.64 -9.77 18.95
N ARG A 21 9.90 -8.74 19.77
CA ARG A 21 10.47 -7.45 19.34
C ARG A 21 11.98 -7.35 19.59
N ALA A 22 12.59 -8.30 20.29
CA ALA A 22 14.03 -8.30 20.53
C ALA A 22 14.79 -8.35 19.18
N GLY A 23 15.65 -7.36 18.95
CA GLY A 23 16.43 -7.23 17.71
C GLY A 23 15.64 -6.80 16.47
N SER A 24 14.38 -6.37 16.59
CA SER A 24 13.57 -5.94 15.44
C SER A 24 14.15 -4.69 14.75
N ALA A 25 14.68 -3.73 15.52
CA ALA A 25 15.30 -2.52 14.99
C ALA A 25 16.51 -2.85 14.10
N TRP A 26 17.39 -3.76 14.55
CA TRP A 26 18.52 -4.22 13.75
C TRP A 26 18.06 -4.93 12.49
N ARG A 27 17.06 -5.81 12.56
CA ARG A 27 16.50 -6.49 11.37
C ARG A 27 15.98 -5.48 10.33
N ILE A 28 15.25 -4.47 10.77
CA ILE A 28 14.74 -3.41 9.88
C ILE A 28 15.90 -2.64 9.24
N GLN A 29 16.95 -2.32 10.00
CA GLN A 29 18.16 -1.68 9.45
C GLN A 29 18.84 -2.54 8.36
N GLN A 30 18.73 -3.86 8.47
CA GLN A 30 19.23 -4.81 7.45
C GLN A 30 18.22 -5.08 6.31
N GLY A 31 17.08 -4.39 6.27
CA GLY A 31 16.04 -4.62 5.26
C GLY A 31 15.26 -5.93 5.44
N LEU A 32 15.28 -6.53 6.63
CA LEU A 32 14.56 -7.75 6.96
C LEU A 32 13.21 -7.46 7.63
N ALA A 33 12.36 -8.48 7.71
CA ALA A 33 11.12 -8.40 8.46
C ALA A 33 11.39 -8.11 9.96
N PRO A 34 10.60 -7.24 10.61
CA PRO A 34 10.75 -6.94 12.04
C PRO A 34 10.63 -8.19 12.93
N SER A 35 9.77 -9.13 12.53
CA SER A 35 9.62 -10.46 13.13
C SER A 35 10.17 -11.52 12.19
N PRO A 36 10.92 -12.53 12.69
CA PRO A 36 11.43 -13.63 11.86
C PRO A 36 10.31 -14.48 11.23
N SER A 37 9.11 -14.47 11.79
CA SER A 37 7.94 -15.20 11.27
C SER A 37 7.12 -14.42 10.23
N GLY A 38 7.58 -13.22 9.84
CA GLY A 38 6.81 -12.31 8.98
C GLY A 38 6.88 -12.71 7.50
N TYR A 39 7.97 -12.33 6.84
CA TYR A 39 8.32 -12.76 5.50
C TYR A 39 9.81 -13.11 5.48
N GLY A 40 10.19 -14.06 4.64
CA GLY A 40 11.58 -14.52 4.53
C GLY A 40 11.67 -16.02 4.31
N PRO A 41 12.89 -16.54 4.11
CA PRO A 41 13.10 -17.96 3.79
C PRO A 41 12.53 -18.89 4.86
N LEU A 42 12.61 -18.51 6.14
CA LEU A 42 12.10 -19.30 7.26
C LEU A 42 10.58 -19.55 7.20
N THR A 43 9.79 -18.72 6.52
CA THR A 43 8.33 -18.80 6.49
C THR A 43 7.76 -19.04 5.09
N GLU A 44 8.52 -18.74 4.05
CA GLU A 44 8.10 -18.88 2.66
C GLU A 44 8.58 -20.19 2.02
N LEU A 45 9.66 -20.80 2.53
CA LEU A 45 10.11 -22.12 2.09
C LEU A 45 9.22 -23.22 2.69
N PRO A 46 9.08 -24.36 1.99
CA PRO A 46 8.35 -25.49 2.53
C PRO A 46 9.15 -26.15 3.66
N ASP A 47 8.45 -26.52 4.74
CA ASP A 47 9.07 -27.17 5.91
C ASP A 47 9.58 -28.59 5.60
N TRP A 48 9.08 -29.23 4.55
CA TRP A 48 9.45 -30.58 4.14
C TRP A 48 9.31 -30.79 2.63
N SER A 49 9.89 -31.89 2.15
CA SER A 49 9.72 -32.39 0.78
C SER A 49 9.67 -33.92 0.79
N TYR A 50 9.18 -34.54 -0.29
CA TYR A 50 9.22 -36.00 -0.40
C TYR A 50 10.66 -36.47 -0.60
N ALA A 51 11.00 -37.66 -0.10
CA ALA A 51 12.34 -38.24 -0.27
C ALA A 51 12.77 -38.38 -1.73
N ASP A 52 11.80 -38.60 -2.64
CA ASP A 52 12.03 -38.68 -4.09
C ASP A 52 12.36 -37.32 -4.73
N GLY A 53 12.40 -36.23 -3.95
CA GLY A 53 12.63 -34.86 -4.44
C GLY A 53 11.38 -34.13 -4.94
N ARG A 54 10.20 -34.76 -4.86
CA ARG A 54 8.92 -34.08 -5.19
C ARG A 54 8.65 -32.96 -4.19
N SER A 55 8.17 -31.81 -4.68
CA SER A 55 7.82 -30.68 -3.82
C SER A 55 6.62 -31.00 -2.93
N ALA A 56 6.64 -30.51 -1.69
CA ALA A 56 5.47 -30.59 -0.82
C ALA A 56 4.29 -29.77 -1.40
N PRO A 57 3.05 -30.21 -1.16
CA PRO A 57 1.88 -29.42 -1.50
C PRO A 57 1.91 -28.07 -0.77
N PRO A 58 1.39 -26.99 -1.39
CA PRO A 58 1.48 -25.66 -0.81
C PRO A 58 0.65 -25.54 0.47
N MET A 59 1.23 -24.90 1.49
CA MET A 59 0.56 -24.70 2.78
C MET A 59 -0.56 -23.66 2.66
N LYS A 60 -1.68 -23.88 3.36
CA LYS A 60 -2.84 -22.97 3.36
C LYS A 60 -2.45 -21.51 3.68
N GLY A 61 -1.55 -21.31 4.64
CA GLY A 61 -1.06 -19.99 5.02
C GLY A 61 -0.26 -19.31 3.92
N GLN A 62 0.55 -20.06 3.18
CA GLN A 62 1.34 -19.56 2.04
C GLN A 62 0.43 -19.16 0.88
N LEU A 63 -0.58 -19.97 0.56
CA LEU A 63 -1.59 -19.64 -0.46
C LEU A 63 -2.32 -18.34 -0.10
N ARG A 64 -2.77 -18.21 1.15
CA ARG A 64 -3.42 -16.98 1.64
C ARG A 64 -2.50 -15.77 1.51
N ARG A 65 -1.23 -15.87 1.93
CA ARG A 65 -0.25 -14.79 1.81
C ARG A 65 -0.02 -14.39 0.35
N LYS A 66 0.09 -15.34 -0.57
CA LYS A 66 0.22 -15.08 -2.02
C LYS A 66 -0.98 -14.31 -2.56
N ALA A 67 -2.20 -14.76 -2.27
CA ALA A 67 -3.42 -14.06 -2.68
C ALA A 67 -3.53 -12.64 -2.10
N GLN A 68 -3.12 -12.45 -0.84
CA GLN A 68 -3.09 -11.13 -0.21
C GLN A 68 -2.06 -10.19 -0.87
N ARG A 69 -0.86 -10.69 -1.18
CA ARG A 69 0.17 -9.93 -1.91
C ARG A 69 -0.28 -9.55 -3.31
N GLU A 70 -0.93 -10.46 -4.02
CA GLU A 70 -1.50 -10.20 -5.34
C GLU A 70 -2.58 -9.10 -5.29
N LYS A 71 -3.52 -9.21 -4.34
CA LYS A 71 -4.56 -8.18 -4.13
C LYS A 71 -3.94 -6.82 -3.82
N PHE A 72 -2.91 -6.79 -2.99
CA PHE A 72 -2.19 -5.57 -2.66
C PHE A 72 -1.51 -4.96 -3.90
N ALA A 73 -0.77 -5.76 -4.67
CA ALA A 73 -0.11 -5.30 -5.89
C ALA A 73 -1.10 -4.74 -6.92
N ARG A 74 -2.23 -5.42 -7.14
CA ARG A 74 -3.31 -4.94 -8.02
C ARG A 74 -3.84 -3.58 -7.58
N ARG A 75 -4.03 -3.37 -6.28
CA ARG A 75 -4.50 -2.09 -5.75
C ARG A 75 -3.47 -0.97 -5.96
N VAL A 76 -2.19 -1.26 -5.75
CA VAL A 76 -1.13 -0.27 -6.01
C VAL A 76 -1.16 0.19 -7.46
N VAL A 77 -1.20 -0.76 -8.41
CA VAL A 77 -1.25 -0.44 -9.84
C VAL A 77 -2.48 0.38 -10.20
N LEU A 78 -3.66 -0.02 -9.71
CA LEU A 78 -4.91 0.69 -9.96
C LEU A 78 -4.82 2.16 -9.51
N LEU A 79 -4.39 2.40 -8.27
CA LEU A 79 -4.32 3.76 -7.71
C LEU A 79 -3.30 4.63 -8.45
N SER A 80 -2.17 4.06 -8.88
CA SER A 80 -1.20 4.78 -9.71
C SER A 80 -1.79 5.20 -11.05
N GLN A 81 -2.53 4.30 -11.71
CA GLN A 81 -3.19 4.61 -12.98
C GLN A 81 -4.26 5.70 -12.85
N GLU A 82 -5.08 5.64 -11.79
CA GLU A 82 -6.09 6.66 -11.51
C GLU A 82 -5.45 8.03 -11.27
N MET A 83 -4.35 8.08 -10.53
CA MET A 83 -3.59 9.29 -10.29
C MET A 83 -3.02 9.88 -11.59
N ASP A 84 -2.39 9.04 -12.42
CA ASP A 84 -1.81 9.47 -13.69
C ASP A 84 -2.89 9.99 -14.66
N ALA A 85 -4.04 9.31 -14.72
CA ALA A 85 -5.19 9.76 -15.52
C ALA A 85 -5.74 11.10 -14.99
N GLY A 86 -5.85 11.26 -13.68
CA GLY A 86 -6.27 12.51 -13.05
C GLY A 86 -5.32 13.67 -13.38
N MET A 87 -4.01 13.42 -13.35
CA MET A 87 -3.01 14.43 -13.69
C MET A 87 -3.09 14.85 -15.16
N LYS A 88 -3.20 13.90 -16.09
CA LYS A 88 -3.34 14.18 -17.52
C LYS A 88 -4.60 14.96 -17.85
N THR A 89 -5.74 14.57 -17.27
CA THR A 89 -7.01 15.27 -17.50
C THR A 89 -6.99 16.69 -16.93
N TRP A 90 -6.34 16.90 -15.78
CA TRP A 90 -6.15 18.23 -15.23
C TRP A 90 -5.26 19.10 -16.13
N GLU A 91 -4.13 18.56 -16.59
CA GLU A 91 -3.21 19.26 -17.49
C GLU A 91 -3.88 19.66 -18.81
N GLN A 92 -4.63 18.74 -19.42
CA GLN A 92 -5.42 19.00 -20.63
C GLN A 92 -6.40 20.14 -20.42
N LYS A 93 -7.17 20.12 -19.32
CA LYS A 93 -8.12 21.21 -19.00
C LYS A 93 -7.43 22.56 -18.83
N GLN A 94 -6.23 22.59 -18.24
CA GLN A 94 -5.47 23.85 -18.12
C GLN A 94 -5.01 24.36 -19.49
N GLN A 95 -4.55 23.47 -20.37
CA GLN A 95 -4.14 23.82 -21.73
C GLN A 95 -5.32 24.31 -22.56
N GLU A 96 -6.45 23.60 -22.52
CA GLU A 96 -7.69 24.00 -23.21
C GLU A 96 -8.17 25.36 -22.74
N LYS A 97 -8.19 25.62 -21.43
CA LYS A 97 -8.59 26.92 -20.89
C LYS A 97 -7.69 28.06 -21.39
N ARG A 98 -6.37 27.84 -21.43
CA ARG A 98 -5.41 28.83 -21.95
C ARG A 98 -5.63 29.07 -23.45
N GLN A 99 -5.79 28.00 -24.22
CA GLN A 99 -6.09 28.09 -25.65
C GLN A 99 -7.41 28.80 -25.92
N GLU A 100 -8.44 28.56 -25.10
CA GLU A 100 -9.72 29.24 -25.24
C GLU A 100 -9.61 30.74 -24.94
N GLU A 101 -8.83 31.12 -23.92
CA GLU A 101 -8.53 32.52 -23.63
C GLU A 101 -7.76 33.18 -24.79
N GLU A 102 -6.73 32.54 -25.32
CA GLU A 102 -5.98 33.02 -26.49
C GLU A 102 -6.88 33.15 -27.73
N ASN A 103 -7.71 32.15 -28.00
CA ASN A 103 -8.68 32.16 -29.10
C ASN A 103 -9.70 33.28 -28.93
N LYS A 104 -10.19 33.54 -27.71
CA LYS A 104 -11.08 34.66 -27.43
C LYS A 104 -10.39 35.99 -27.74
N GLN A 105 -9.15 36.17 -27.30
CA GLN A 105 -8.37 37.39 -27.58
C GLN A 105 -8.13 37.60 -29.08
N GLN A 106 -7.75 36.56 -29.82
CA GLN A 106 -7.54 36.64 -31.27
C GLN A 106 -8.84 36.96 -32.04
N ASN A 107 -9.97 36.44 -31.57
CA ASN A 107 -11.27 36.66 -32.17
C ASN A 107 -11.96 37.95 -31.71
N LEU A 108 -11.31 38.78 -30.87
CA LEU A 108 -11.87 40.08 -30.51
C LEU A 108 -11.94 41.00 -31.72
N LEU A 109 -13.07 41.69 -31.86
CA LEU A 109 -13.19 42.78 -32.82
C LEU A 109 -12.26 43.93 -32.44
N LYS A 110 -11.75 44.66 -33.44
CA LYS A 110 -10.93 45.85 -33.20
C LYS A 110 -11.67 46.83 -32.28
N PRO A 111 -11.02 47.37 -31.23
CA PRO A 111 -11.65 48.31 -30.34
C PRO A 111 -12.06 49.57 -31.11
N LYS A 112 -13.28 50.06 -30.88
CA LYS A 112 -13.83 51.27 -31.50
C LYS A 112 -14.02 52.37 -30.45
N GLY A 113 -14.17 53.61 -30.92
CA GLY A 113 -14.48 54.77 -30.07
C GLY A 113 -13.23 55.41 -29.46
N ALA A 114 -13.00 55.20 -28.15
CA ALA A 114 -11.97 55.90 -27.38
C ALA A 114 -10.53 55.71 -27.90
N SER A 115 -10.22 54.60 -28.58
CA SER A 115 -8.89 54.34 -29.15
C SER A 115 -8.60 55.11 -30.45
N MET A 116 -9.60 55.70 -31.10
CA MET A 116 -9.42 56.47 -32.34
C MET A 116 -9.22 57.98 -32.09
N LYS A 117 -9.43 58.46 -30.85
CA LYS A 117 -9.05 59.81 -30.47
C LYS A 117 -7.58 59.78 -30.06
N GLY A 118 -6.70 59.99 -31.03
CA GLY A 118 -5.30 60.33 -30.75
C GLY A 118 -5.22 61.63 -29.93
N PRO A 119 -4.11 61.86 -29.19
CA PRO A 119 -3.89 63.10 -28.46
C PRO A 119 -3.96 64.34 -29.36
#